data_AF-A0A6J4QZQ3-F1
#
_entry.id   AF-A0A6J4QZQ3-F1
#
_cell.length_a   1.000
_cell.length_b   1.000
_cell.length_c   1.000
_cell.angle_alpha   90.00
_cell.angle_beta   90.00
_cell.angle_gamma   90.00
#
_symmetry.space_group_name_H-M   'P 1'
#
loop_
_entity.id
_entity.type
_entity.pdbx_description
1 polymer ?
#
loop_
_entity_poly.entity_id
_entity_poly.type
_entity_poly.pdbx_seq_one_letter_code
_entity_poly.pdbx_strand_id
1 'polypeptide(L)'
;MPEYLSYMRKIEKALPEARFIHMSRDGYDVVLSILSQSFGSDSVVTTAERWEDRIERGRLQAKRLNHYLEVRYEDLVLDSEPTLHAVCEFCQLTWNPEMLAYYERAEERLRKHAHDLPAKGSRPIRSADERVATHTLARQPLTRRPSAAGDQRRPKPTGLPSRRWLGSCWPGWVRGGEGGWRRSSRLGLRWAGQARVCQRLSPTRSNR
;
A
#
# COMPACT_ATOMS: atom_id res chain seq x y z
N MET A 1 2.88 4.91 -4.56
CA MET A 1 2.69 3.72 -5.40
C MET A 1 3.64 3.80 -6.60
N PRO A 2 4.14 2.66 -7.09
CA PRO A 2 5.19 2.58 -8.11
C PRO A 2 4.83 3.30 -9.41
N GLU A 3 5.83 3.85 -10.10
CA GLU A 3 5.65 4.59 -11.35
C GLU A 3 5.19 3.70 -12.52
N TYR A 4 5.49 2.40 -12.49
CA TYR A 4 5.13 1.47 -13.57
C TYR A 4 3.62 1.40 -13.82
N LEU A 5 2.77 1.73 -12.84
CA LEU A 5 1.31 1.75 -13.01
C LEU A 5 0.87 2.72 -14.13
N SER A 6 1.66 3.75 -14.43
CA SER A 6 1.37 4.67 -15.54
C SER A 6 1.81 4.13 -16.91
N TYR A 7 2.59 3.04 -16.93
CA TYR A 7 3.24 2.51 -18.13
C TYR A 7 2.83 1.08 -18.48
N MET A 8 1.94 0.43 -17.72
CA MET A 8 1.61 -1.00 -17.90
C MET A 8 1.20 -1.35 -19.34
N ARG A 9 0.33 -0.54 -19.97
CA ARG A 9 -0.05 -0.76 -21.39
C ARG A 9 1.10 -0.61 -22.38
N LYS A 10 2.07 0.27 -22.09
CA LYS A 10 3.27 0.40 -22.94
C LYS A 10 4.19 -0.80 -22.75
N ILE A 11 4.32 -1.27 -21.51
CA ILE A 11 5.10 -2.46 -21.17
C ILE A 11 4.50 -3.69 -21.87
N GLU A 12 3.18 -3.91 -21.76
CA GLU A 12 2.51 -5.04 -22.41
C GLU A 12 2.64 -5.01 -23.93
N LYS A 13 2.60 -3.83 -24.56
CA LYS A 13 2.85 -3.70 -26.00
C LYS A 13 4.27 -4.12 -26.40
N ALA A 14 5.25 -3.90 -25.54
CA ALA A 14 6.64 -4.27 -25.79
C ALA A 14 6.93 -5.72 -25.39
N LEU A 15 6.25 -6.22 -24.36
CA LEU A 15 6.40 -7.55 -23.76
C LEU A 15 4.99 -8.14 -23.53
N PRO A 16 4.38 -8.78 -24.55
CA PRO A 16 3.02 -9.29 -24.46
C PRO A 16 2.79 -10.32 -23.36
N GLU A 17 3.85 -11.02 -22.94
CA GLU A 17 3.88 -12.00 -21.86
C GLU A 17 4.01 -11.38 -20.46
N ALA A 18 4.15 -10.04 -20.37
CA ALA A 18 4.31 -9.34 -19.10
C ALA A 18 3.08 -9.54 -18.21
N ARG A 19 3.34 -9.82 -16.92
CA ARG A 19 2.33 -10.06 -15.89
C ARG A 19 2.44 -9.00 -14.81
N PHE A 20 1.35 -8.28 -14.55
CA PHE A 20 1.35 -7.17 -13.62
C PHE A 20 0.72 -7.57 -12.28
N ILE A 21 1.53 -7.59 -11.22
CA ILE A 21 1.02 -7.69 -9.85
C ILE A 21 0.88 -6.27 -9.28
N HIS A 22 -0.33 -5.88 -8.93
CA HIS A 22 -0.62 -4.61 -8.26
C HIS A 22 -0.93 -4.86 -6.80
N MET A 23 -0.01 -4.46 -5.92
CA MET A 23 -0.22 -4.57 -4.49
C MET A 23 -1.01 -3.37 -3.96
N SER A 24 -2.18 -3.62 -3.37
CA SER A 24 -2.98 -2.61 -2.69
C SER A 24 -2.86 -2.73 -1.17
N ARG A 25 -2.95 -1.63 -0.45
CA ARG A 25 -2.90 -1.55 1.02
C ARG A 25 -3.94 -0.54 1.49
N ASP A 26 -4.49 -0.74 2.69
CA ASP A 26 -5.39 0.24 3.34
C ASP A 26 -4.80 1.66 3.23
N GLY A 27 -5.54 2.59 2.62
CA GLY A 27 -5.03 3.93 2.39
C GLY A 27 -4.82 4.74 3.66
N TYR A 28 -5.49 4.40 4.77
CA TYR A 28 -5.19 4.98 6.09
C TYR A 28 -3.74 4.68 6.48
N ASP A 29 -3.35 3.41 6.37
CA ASP A 29 -2.00 2.95 6.69
C ASP A 29 -0.98 3.54 5.71
N VAL A 30 -1.34 3.68 4.43
CA VAL A 30 -0.45 4.31 3.43
C VAL A 30 -0.25 5.79 3.72
N VAL A 31 -1.31 6.53 4.05
CA VAL A 31 -1.21 7.94 4.40
C VAL A 31 -0.31 8.12 5.61
N LEU A 32 -0.54 7.36 6.70
CA LEU A 32 0.33 7.43 7.89
C LEU A 32 1.79 7.10 7.58
N SER A 33 2.03 6.07 6.77
CA SER A 33 3.38 5.70 6.34
C SER A 33 4.07 6.79 5.52
N ILE A 34 3.33 7.50 4.66
CA ILE A 34 3.87 8.61 3.88
C ILE A 34 4.16 9.81 4.79
N LEU A 35 3.25 10.18 5.67
CA LEU A 35 3.42 11.30 6.59
C LEU A 35 4.60 11.11 7.55
N SER A 36 4.96 9.87 7.87
CA SER A 36 6.11 9.56 8.73
C SER A 36 7.46 9.58 8.00
N GLN A 37 7.48 9.72 6.68
CA GLN A 37 8.72 9.76 5.89
C GLN A 37 9.26 11.19 5.82
N SER A 38 10.58 11.32 5.83
CA SER A 38 11.28 12.61 5.71
C SER A 38 10.95 13.37 4.41
N PHE A 39 10.52 12.64 3.38
CA PHE A 39 10.07 13.16 2.07
C PHE A 39 8.54 13.01 1.87
N GLY A 40 7.80 12.82 2.96
CA GLY A 40 6.35 12.73 2.97
C GLY A 40 5.65 14.02 2.55
N SER A 41 4.37 13.94 2.19
CA SER A 41 3.52 15.12 2.03
C SER A 41 3.18 15.68 3.41
N ASP A 42 3.00 17.00 3.54
CA ASP A 42 2.53 17.60 4.80
C ASP A 42 0.99 17.53 4.96
N SER A 43 0.27 17.06 3.94
CA SER A 43 -1.19 17.06 3.93
C SER A 43 -1.79 15.65 3.83
N VAL A 44 -2.55 15.29 4.87
CA VAL A 44 -3.37 14.06 4.94
C VAL A 44 -4.30 13.97 3.74
N VAL A 45 -5.03 15.05 3.43
CA VAL A 45 -6.05 15.09 2.37
C VAL A 45 -5.41 14.84 1.01
N THR A 46 -4.37 15.60 0.67
CA THR A 46 -3.69 15.44 -0.62
C THR A 46 -3.07 14.06 -0.77
N THR A 47 -2.59 13.45 0.32
CA THR A 47 -2.02 12.11 0.30
C THR A 47 -3.09 11.05 0.09
N ALA A 48 -4.25 11.21 0.73
CA ALA A 48 -5.39 10.32 0.56
C ALA A 48 -5.95 10.39 -0.87
N GLU A 49 -6.17 11.59 -1.41
CA GLU A 49 -6.62 11.80 -2.79
C GLU A 49 -5.63 11.18 -3.78
N ARG A 50 -4.33 11.42 -3.60
CA ARG A 50 -3.28 10.81 -4.43
C ARG A 50 -3.26 9.30 -4.33
N TRP A 51 -3.57 8.72 -3.17
CA TRP A 51 -3.67 7.28 -3.01
C TRP A 51 -4.87 6.74 -3.78
N GLU A 52 -6.04 7.35 -3.63
CA GLU A 52 -7.30 6.92 -4.26
C GLU A 52 -7.20 6.95 -5.79
N ASP A 53 -6.77 8.09 -6.31
CA ASP A 53 -6.57 8.33 -7.74
C ASP A 53 -5.56 7.33 -8.35
N ARG A 54 -4.54 6.91 -7.59
CA ARG A 54 -3.60 5.87 -8.06
C ARG A 54 -4.20 4.47 -8.09
N ILE A 55 -4.98 4.10 -7.08
CA ILE A 55 -5.70 2.82 -7.06
C ILE A 55 -6.70 2.76 -8.21
N GLU A 56 -7.47 3.83 -8.41
CA GLU A 56 -8.46 3.91 -9.49
C GLU A 56 -7.79 3.80 -10.86
N ARG A 57 -6.72 4.56 -11.11
CA ARG A 57 -5.98 4.46 -12.38
C ARG A 57 -5.40 3.08 -12.62
N GLY A 58 -4.85 2.43 -11.59
CA GLY A 58 -4.34 1.06 -11.70
C GLY A 58 -5.43 0.10 -12.16
N ARG A 59 -6.61 0.15 -11.53
CA ARG A 59 -7.77 -0.68 -11.89
C ARG A 59 -8.38 -0.34 -13.24
N LEU A 60 -8.40 0.94 -13.63
CA LEU A 60 -8.86 1.35 -14.96
C LEU A 60 -7.94 0.80 -16.06
N GLN A 61 -6.63 0.79 -15.83
CA GLN A 61 -5.70 0.17 -16.76
C GLN A 61 -5.83 -1.35 -16.78
N ALA A 62 -6.04 -1.99 -15.62
CA ALA A 62 -6.21 -3.44 -15.51
C ALA A 62 -7.28 -4.00 -16.45
N LYS A 63 -8.38 -3.26 -16.68
CA LYS A 63 -9.45 -3.64 -17.62
C LYS A 63 -9.00 -3.79 -19.08
N ARG A 64 -7.79 -3.33 -19.39
CA ARG A 64 -7.21 -3.27 -20.74
C ARG A 64 -5.87 -4.01 -20.81
N LEU A 65 -5.55 -4.80 -19.80
CA LEU A 65 -4.35 -5.65 -19.75
C LEU A 65 -4.78 -7.10 -19.86
N ASN A 66 -3.97 -7.91 -20.51
CA ASN A 66 -4.13 -9.35 -20.66
C ASN A 66 -3.86 -10.07 -19.33
N HIS A 67 -2.85 -9.60 -18.58
CA HIS A 67 -2.40 -10.26 -17.36
C HIS A 67 -2.24 -9.27 -16.21
N TYR A 68 -3.23 -9.24 -15.32
CA TYR A 68 -3.21 -8.40 -14.13
C TYR A 68 -3.77 -9.14 -12.92
N LEU A 69 -3.06 -9.04 -11.79
CA LEU A 69 -3.49 -9.56 -10.49
C LEU A 69 -3.40 -8.44 -9.45
N GLU A 70 -4.50 -8.15 -8.77
CA GLU A 70 -4.49 -7.26 -7.60
C GLU A 70 -4.37 -8.07 -6.32
N VAL A 71 -3.35 -7.77 -5.51
CA VAL A 71 -3.08 -8.46 -4.24
C VAL A 71 -3.19 -7.46 -3.10
N ARG A 72 -3.97 -7.78 -2.07
CA ARG A 72 -4.01 -6.98 -0.85
C ARG A 72 -2.82 -7.32 0.03
N TYR A 73 -2.11 -6.29 0.47
CA TYR A 73 -1.02 -6.39 1.42
C TYR A 73 -1.47 -7.11 2.70
N GLU A 74 -2.68 -6.80 3.19
CA GLU A 74 -3.19 -7.41 4.42
C GLU A 74 -3.40 -8.92 4.27
N ASP A 75 -3.90 -9.37 3.13
CA ASP A 75 -4.09 -10.80 2.86
C ASP A 75 -2.71 -11.49 2.76
N LEU A 76 -1.74 -10.87 2.08
CA LEU A 76 -0.38 -11.39 1.99
C LEU A 76 0.32 -11.53 3.35
N VAL A 77 0.12 -10.61 4.29
CA VAL A 77 0.82 -10.66 5.59
C VAL A 77 0.06 -11.43 6.67
N LEU A 78 -1.27 -11.56 6.56
CA LEU A 78 -2.09 -12.28 7.54
C LEU A 78 -2.32 -13.74 7.14
N ASP A 79 -2.40 -14.02 5.84
CA ASP A 79 -2.63 -15.34 5.26
C ASP A 79 -1.80 -15.54 3.98
N SER A 80 -0.49 -15.69 4.19
CA SER A 80 0.53 -15.60 3.14
C SER A 80 0.48 -16.74 2.14
N GLU A 81 0.31 -17.98 2.62
CA GLU A 81 0.40 -19.17 1.79
C GLU A 81 -0.64 -19.18 0.65
N PRO A 82 -1.96 -19.00 0.89
CA PRO A 82 -2.95 -18.92 -0.18
C PRO A 82 -2.66 -17.77 -1.16
N THR A 83 -2.23 -16.62 -0.64
CA THR A 83 -1.91 -15.45 -1.45
C THR A 83 -0.73 -15.71 -2.38
N LEU A 84 0.33 -16.36 -1.86
CA LEU A 84 1.52 -16.68 -2.63
C LEU A 84 1.26 -17.81 -3.65
N HIS A 85 0.38 -18.77 -3.34
CA HIS A 85 -0.10 -19.75 -4.31
C HIS A 85 -0.77 -19.07 -5.51
N ALA A 86 -1.70 -18.15 -5.27
CA ALA A 86 -2.37 -17.39 -6.34
C ALA A 86 -1.38 -16.56 -7.17
N VAL A 87 -0.36 -15.98 -6.52
CA VAL A 87 0.72 -15.26 -7.21
C VAL A 87 1.56 -16.19 -8.08
N CYS A 88 1.92 -17.38 -7.58
CA CYS A 88 2.69 -18.35 -8.36
C CYS A 88 1.90 -18.86 -9.57
N GLU A 89 0.63 -19.18 -9.39
CA GLU A 89 -0.27 -19.58 -10.48
C GLU A 89 -0.36 -18.49 -11.55
N PHE A 90 -0.61 -17.25 -11.13
CA PHE A 90 -0.66 -16.10 -12.04
C PHE A 90 0.65 -15.92 -12.82
N CYS A 91 1.78 -16.01 -12.13
CA CYS A 91 3.12 -15.92 -12.72
C CYS A 91 3.56 -17.16 -13.50
N GLN A 92 2.79 -18.25 -13.47
CA GLN A 92 3.17 -19.55 -14.02
C GLN A 92 4.50 -20.07 -13.45
N LEU A 93 4.66 -19.92 -12.13
CA LEU A 93 5.81 -20.40 -11.37
C LEU A 93 5.41 -21.59 -10.50
N THR A 94 6.34 -22.50 -10.28
CA THR A 94 6.17 -23.60 -9.34
C THR A 94 6.18 -23.08 -7.91
N TRP A 95 5.21 -23.53 -7.10
CA TRP A 95 5.19 -23.27 -5.66
C TRP A 95 6.43 -23.86 -4.97
N ASN A 96 7.04 -23.10 -4.06
CA ASN A 96 8.11 -23.55 -3.19
C ASN A 96 7.81 -23.11 -1.73
N PRO A 97 7.68 -24.05 -0.77
CA PRO A 97 7.40 -23.70 0.63
C PRO A 97 8.45 -22.79 1.27
N GLU A 98 9.69 -22.75 0.77
CA GLU A 98 10.75 -21.83 1.22
C GLU A 98 10.38 -20.35 1.03
N MET A 99 9.36 -20.04 0.23
CA MET A 99 8.82 -18.67 0.13
C MET A 99 8.24 -18.17 1.46
N LEU A 100 7.74 -19.07 2.31
CA LEU A 100 7.27 -18.73 3.66
C LEU A 100 8.42 -18.50 4.64
N ALA A 101 9.60 -19.07 4.37
CA ALA A 101 10.83 -18.91 5.15
C ALA A 101 11.68 -17.69 4.72
N TYR A 102 11.08 -16.67 4.08
CA TYR A 102 11.82 -15.51 3.57
C TYR A 102 12.63 -14.77 4.64
N TYR A 103 12.20 -14.83 5.90
CA TYR A 103 12.80 -14.13 7.03
C TYR A 103 14.19 -14.69 7.39
N GLU A 104 14.48 -15.96 7.06
CA GLU A 104 15.79 -16.57 7.25
C GLU A 104 16.87 -15.90 6.37
N ARG A 105 16.46 -15.38 5.21
CA ARG A 105 17.33 -14.64 4.27
C ARG A 105 17.26 -13.12 4.44
N ALA A 106 16.61 -12.64 5.50
CA ALA A 106 16.40 -11.21 5.72
C ALA A 106 17.73 -10.44 5.85
N GLU A 107 18.76 -11.04 6.44
CA GLU A 107 20.07 -10.39 6.57
C GLU A 107 20.70 -10.05 5.22
N GLU A 108 20.67 -10.98 4.27
CA GLU A 108 21.20 -10.76 2.93
C GLU A 108 20.47 -9.60 2.23
N ARG A 109 19.14 -9.56 2.38
CA ARG A 109 18.32 -8.44 1.87
C ARG A 109 18.70 -7.12 2.54
N LEU A 110 18.95 -7.10 3.85
CA LEU A 110 19.31 -5.88 4.57
C LEU A 110 20.69 -5.37 4.17
N ARG A 111 21.66 -6.25 3.92
CA ARG A 111 22.99 -5.86 3.41
C ARG A 111 22.89 -5.10 2.07
N LYS A 112 21.96 -5.48 1.18
CA LYS A 112 21.68 -4.75 -0.07
C LYS A 112 21.18 -3.33 0.15
N HIS A 113 20.71 -2.99 1.34
CA HIS A 113 20.23 -1.66 1.71
C HIS A 113 21.17 -0.90 2.67
N ALA A 114 22.28 -1.50 3.09
CA ALA A 114 23.27 -0.92 4.02
C ALA A 114 24.25 0.05 3.33
N HIS A 115 23.72 0.94 2.50
CA HIS A 115 24.47 2.04 1.89
C HIS A 115 23.56 3.26 1.76
N ASP A 116 24.12 4.45 1.63
CA ASP A 116 23.32 5.66 1.43
C ASP A 116 22.70 5.69 0.03
N LEU A 117 21.48 6.20 -0.08
CA LEU A 117 20.96 6.63 -1.38
C LEU A 117 21.32 8.09 -1.59
N PRO A 118 22.06 8.43 -2.67
CA PRO A 118 22.32 9.82 -2.99
C PRO A 118 21.02 10.55 -3.31
N ALA A 119 21.02 11.87 -3.12
CA ALA A 119 19.90 12.72 -3.48
C ALA A 119 19.55 12.55 -4.98
N LYS A 120 18.26 12.56 -5.29
CA LYS A 120 17.78 12.46 -6.68
C LYS A 120 16.60 13.39 -6.90
N GLY A 121 16.83 14.45 -7.68
CA GLY A 121 15.83 15.50 -7.90
C GLY A 121 15.46 16.17 -6.58
N SER A 122 14.17 16.24 -6.26
CA SER A 122 13.66 16.79 -5.00
C SER A 122 13.76 15.84 -3.80
N ARG A 123 14.27 14.61 -3.98
CA ARG A 123 14.40 13.63 -2.89
C ARG A 123 15.74 13.84 -2.16
N PRO A 124 15.72 14.05 -0.83
CA PRO A 124 16.94 14.19 -0.05
C PRO A 124 17.75 12.88 -0.03
N ILE A 125 19.00 12.97 0.44
CA ILE A 125 19.81 11.79 0.77
C ILE A 125 19.03 10.94 1.78
N ARG A 126 19.05 9.61 1.60
CA ARG A 126 18.54 8.68 2.61
C ARG A 126 19.70 7.88 3.16
N SER A 127 19.90 7.96 4.48
CA SER A 127 20.97 7.22 5.13
C SER A 127 20.75 5.72 5.04
N ALA A 128 21.84 4.96 5.10
CA ALA A 128 21.81 3.50 5.21
C ALA A 128 20.89 3.05 6.37
N ASP A 129 20.95 3.73 7.51
CA ASP A 129 20.15 3.41 8.69
C ASP A 129 18.64 3.56 8.43
N GLU A 130 18.20 4.66 7.79
CA GLU A 130 16.80 4.85 7.43
C GLU A 130 16.31 3.77 6.46
N ARG A 131 17.17 3.34 5.54
CA ARG A 131 16.85 2.28 4.57
C ARG A 131 16.73 0.93 5.25
N VAL A 132 17.70 0.57 6.10
CA VAL A 132 17.69 -0.68 6.87
C VAL A 132 16.48 -0.72 7.83
N ALA A 133 16.17 0.39 8.50
CA ALA A 133 15.03 0.51 9.40
C ALA A 133 13.70 0.19 8.69
N THR A 134 13.52 0.68 7.45
CA THR A 134 12.32 0.40 6.63
C THR A 134 12.10 -1.11 6.41
N HIS A 135 13.18 -1.89 6.39
CA HIS A 135 13.16 -3.33 6.10
C HIS A 135 13.29 -4.21 7.34
N THR A 136 13.33 -3.64 8.55
CA THR A 136 13.59 -4.40 9.79
C THR A 136 12.54 -5.47 10.06
N LEU A 137 11.27 -5.22 9.72
CA LEU A 137 10.18 -6.20 9.86
C LEU A 137 10.36 -7.44 8.95
N ALA A 138 11.23 -7.39 7.94
CA ALA A 138 11.52 -8.55 7.10
C ALA A 138 12.23 -9.68 7.88
N ARG A 139 12.79 -9.40 9.07
CA ARG A 139 13.43 -10.40 9.94
C ARG A 139 12.42 -11.29 10.69
N GLN A 140 11.13 -10.97 10.63
CA GLN A 140 10.10 -11.67 11.39
C GLN A 140 9.31 -12.59 10.46
N PRO A 141 8.97 -13.82 10.90
CA PRO A 141 8.03 -14.67 10.18
C PRO A 141 6.66 -14.00 10.10
N LEU A 142 5.93 -14.25 9.01
CA LEU A 142 4.52 -13.88 8.94
C LEU A 142 3.75 -14.85 9.84
N THR A 143 3.29 -14.37 10.99
CA THR A 143 2.49 -15.18 11.90
C THR A 143 1.08 -15.32 11.33
N ARG A 144 0.71 -16.55 10.91
CA ARG A 144 -0.67 -16.89 10.54
C ARG A 144 -1.60 -16.57 11.71
N ARG A 145 -2.59 -15.71 11.49
CA ARG A 145 -3.60 -15.43 12.52
C ARG A 145 -4.59 -16.62 12.57
N PRO A 146 -4.96 -17.14 13.75
CA PRO A 146 -6.05 -18.11 13.82
C PRO A 146 -7.32 -17.50 13.22
N SER A 147 -7.97 -18.23 12.31
CA SER A 147 -9.18 -17.84 11.57
C SER A 147 -10.32 -17.26 12.45
N ALA A 148 -10.35 -17.62 13.75
CA ALA A 148 -11.37 -17.18 14.70
C ALA A 148 -11.09 -15.81 15.38
N ALA A 149 -9.91 -15.21 15.19
CA ALA A 149 -9.61 -13.92 15.80
C ALA A 149 -10.13 -12.77 14.92
N GLY A 150 -11.36 -12.35 15.18
CA GLY A 150 -11.97 -11.17 14.56
C GLY A 150 -11.01 -9.98 14.51
N ASP A 151 -11.15 -9.20 13.44
CA ASP A 151 -10.47 -7.97 13.05
C ASP A 151 -9.96 -7.04 14.19
N GLN A 152 -8.96 -7.50 14.94
CA GLN A 152 -8.28 -6.70 15.96
C GLN A 152 -7.14 -5.95 15.27
N ARG A 153 -7.52 -4.80 14.70
CA ARG A 153 -6.63 -3.78 14.14
C ARG A 153 -5.80 -3.17 15.28
N ARG A 154 -4.54 -2.82 15.02
CA ARG A 154 -3.60 -2.21 16.00
C ARG A 154 -4.27 -1.06 16.80
N PRO A 155 -3.99 -0.93 18.11
CA PRO A 155 -4.43 0.22 18.89
C PRO A 155 -3.85 1.52 18.31
N LYS A 156 -4.68 2.57 18.29
CA LYS A 156 -4.43 3.82 17.57
C LYS A 156 -3.54 4.75 18.38
N PRO A 157 -2.56 5.44 17.76
CA PRO A 157 -1.93 6.61 18.35
C PRO A 157 -2.96 7.70 18.63
N THR A 158 -2.89 8.33 19.80
CA THR A 158 -3.74 9.46 20.18
C THR A 158 -3.44 10.69 19.31
N GLY A 159 -4.47 11.41 18.86
CA GLY A 159 -4.33 12.65 18.09
C GLY A 159 -4.57 12.55 16.57
N LEU A 160 -4.69 11.34 16.00
CA LEU A 160 -5.07 11.16 14.59
C LEU A 160 -6.59 11.20 14.40
N PRO A 161 -7.11 11.76 13.29
CA PRO A 161 -8.52 11.71 12.98
C PRO A 161 -9.01 10.26 12.97
N SER A 162 -10.16 10.00 13.60
CA SER A 162 -10.67 8.65 13.76
C SER A 162 -10.88 7.95 12.40
N ARG A 163 -10.71 6.62 12.32
CA ARG A 163 -11.09 5.81 11.14
C ARG A 163 -12.54 6.07 10.70
N ARG A 164 -13.43 6.52 11.59
CA ARG A 164 -14.81 6.92 11.27
C ARG A 164 -14.88 8.28 10.58
N TRP A 165 -13.96 9.19 10.89
CA TRP A 165 -13.82 10.50 10.24
C TRP A 165 -13.22 10.36 8.83
N LEU A 166 -12.15 9.57 8.67
CA LEU A 166 -11.67 9.20 7.32
C LEU A 166 -12.68 8.32 6.58
N GLY A 167 -13.38 7.43 7.29
CA GLY A 167 -14.50 6.63 6.78
C GLY A 167 -15.73 7.46 6.36
N SER A 168 -15.93 8.66 6.90
CA SER A 168 -16.94 9.60 6.40
C SER A 168 -16.46 10.43 5.20
N CYS A 169 -15.14 10.53 5.01
CA CYS A 169 -14.52 11.02 3.78
C CYS A 169 -14.34 9.91 2.72
N TRP A 170 -14.64 8.65 3.06
CA TRP A 170 -14.29 7.46 2.27
C TRP A 170 -15.50 6.55 2.08
N PRO A 171 -16.02 6.35 0.86
CA PRO A 171 -17.07 5.36 0.65
C PRO A 171 -16.51 3.96 0.89
N GLY A 172 -17.00 3.26 1.92
CA GLY A 172 -16.65 1.88 2.18
C GLY A 172 -16.94 1.00 0.96
N TRP A 173 -15.90 0.36 0.43
CA TRP A 173 -15.99 -0.61 -0.66
C TRP A 173 -16.27 -1.98 -0.06
N VAL A 174 -17.21 -2.73 -0.64
CA VAL A 174 -17.60 -4.07 -0.19
C VAL A 174 -17.19 -5.08 -1.25
N ARG A 175 -16.82 -6.30 -0.82
CA ARG A 175 -16.51 -7.43 -1.69
C ARG A 175 -17.78 -7.83 -2.46
N GLY A 176 -17.76 -7.72 -3.78
CA GLY A 176 -18.81 -8.24 -4.66
C GLY A 176 -18.65 -9.75 -4.89
N GLY A 177 -19.76 -10.41 -5.25
CA GLY A 177 -19.85 -11.88 -5.35
C GLY A 177 -18.92 -12.55 -6.36
N GLU A 178 -18.30 -11.79 -7.27
CA GLU A 178 -17.38 -12.29 -8.30
C GLU A 178 -15.92 -11.85 -8.06
N GLY A 179 -15.52 -11.70 -6.79
CA GLY A 179 -14.14 -11.29 -6.42
C GLY A 179 -13.82 -9.81 -6.69
N GLY A 180 -14.71 -9.04 -7.32
CA GLY A 180 -14.56 -7.61 -7.57
C GLY A 180 -15.13 -6.72 -6.46
N TRP A 181 -14.41 -5.67 -6.06
CA TRP A 181 -14.88 -4.68 -5.09
C TRP A 181 -15.77 -3.61 -5.76
N ARG A 182 -16.91 -3.25 -5.14
CA ARG A 182 -17.80 -2.17 -5.63
C ARG A 182 -18.00 -1.04 -4.61
N ARG A 183 -18.22 0.18 -5.12
CA ARG A 183 -18.47 1.41 -4.35
C ARG A 183 -19.86 1.34 -3.73
N SER A 184 -19.97 1.54 -2.42
CA SER A 184 -21.29 1.73 -1.79
C SER A 184 -21.88 3.08 -2.22
N SER A 185 -23.07 3.06 -2.82
CA SER A 185 -23.72 4.22 -3.47
C SER A 185 -24.53 5.14 -2.53
N ARG A 186 -24.56 4.92 -1.22
CA ARG A 186 -25.52 5.62 -0.31
C ARG A 186 -25.11 6.98 0.28
N LEU A 187 -23.91 7.54 0.03
CA LEU A 187 -23.42 8.70 0.82
C LEU A 187 -22.73 9.81 0.00
N GLY A 188 -23.34 10.25 -1.10
CA GLY A 188 -22.73 11.16 -2.08
C GLY A 188 -22.78 12.68 -1.83
N LEU A 189 -23.26 13.21 -0.70
CA LEU A 189 -23.67 14.64 -0.63
C LEU A 189 -23.06 15.52 0.49
N ARG A 190 -21.88 15.20 1.06
CA ARG A 190 -21.31 16.00 2.18
C ARG A 190 -19.88 16.52 2.00
N TRP A 191 -19.47 16.85 0.77
CA TRP A 191 -18.07 17.24 0.49
C TRP A 191 -17.73 18.74 0.70
N ALA A 192 -18.67 19.67 0.55
CA ALA A 192 -18.33 21.11 0.57
C ALA A 192 -18.07 21.72 1.98
N GLY A 193 -18.58 21.10 3.05
CA GLY A 193 -18.50 21.67 4.40
C GLY A 193 -17.25 21.30 5.20
N GLN A 194 -16.59 20.17 4.88
CA GLN A 194 -15.60 19.55 5.77
C GLN A 194 -14.15 19.98 5.50
N ALA A 195 -13.85 20.56 4.33
CA ALA A 195 -12.51 21.05 3.97
C ALA A 195 -11.97 22.13 4.92
N ARG A 196 -12.86 22.94 5.55
CA ARG A 196 -12.48 24.01 6.49
C ARG A 196 -11.93 23.51 7.83
N VAL A 197 -12.24 22.27 8.25
CA VAL A 197 -11.79 21.72 9.53
C VAL A 197 -10.35 21.17 9.42
N CYS A 198 -9.96 20.66 8.26
CA CYS A 198 -8.64 20.05 8.02
C CYS A 198 -7.48 21.05 8.09
N GLN A 199 -7.68 22.31 7.66
CA GLN A 199 -6.64 23.34 7.69
C GLN A 199 -6.20 23.71 9.13
N ARG A 200 -7.04 23.48 10.14
CA ARG A 200 -6.71 23.78 11.55
C ARG A 200 -5.87 22.71 12.26
N LEU A 201 -5.72 21.52 11.68
CA LEU A 201 -5.01 20.39 12.31
C LEU A 201 -3.63 20.12 11.71
N SER A 202 -3.14 20.99 10.81
CA SER A 202 -1.75 20.93 10.37
C SER A 202 -0.86 21.36 11.54
N PRO A 203 0.07 20.52 12.03
CA PRO A 203 1.06 20.99 12.98
C PRO A 203 1.89 22.04 12.24
N THR A 204 1.86 23.28 12.72
CA THR A 204 2.82 24.29 12.33
C THR A 204 4.20 23.74 12.65
N ARG A 205 4.96 23.33 11.63
CA ARG A 205 6.41 23.16 11.75
C ARG A 205 6.94 24.56 12.08
N SER A 206 7.24 24.79 13.36
CA SER A 206 8.01 25.94 13.81
C SER A 206 9.34 25.89 13.07
N ASN A 207 9.54 26.84 12.17
CA ASN A 207 10.80 27.06 11.48
C ASN A 207 11.83 27.51 12.54
N ARG A 208 12.96 26.83 12.63
CA ARG A 208 14.22 27.36 13.17
C ARG A 208 15.25 27.28 12.06
#